data_AF-A0A367YGM7-F1
#
_entry.id   AF-A0A367YGM7-F1
#
_cell.length_a   1.000
_cell.length_b   1.000
_cell.length_c   1.000
_cell.angle_alpha   90.00
_cell.angle_beta   90.00
_cell.angle_gamma   90.00
#
_symmetry.space_group_name_H-M   'P 1'
#
loop_
_entity.id
_entity.type
_entity.pdbx_description
1 polymer ?
#
loop_
_entity_poly.entity_id
_entity_poly.type
_entity_poly.pdbx_seq_one_letter_code
_entity_poly.pdbx_strand_id
1 'polypeptide(L)'
;MGEVPMKHRWIVGIIAVLAGGYATYKSGNEFQFVKFTPHSPEEIERRKQQNVGLLLKFDDKTTLDLTPEAKEKYARIRLEKLKQQEEQEKKNQKEG
;
A
#
# COMPACT_ATOMS: atom_id res chain seq x y z
N MET A 1 13.63 20.40 -40.09
CA MET A 1 13.32 19.41 -39.02
C MET A 1 13.43 20.16 -37.70
N GLY A 2 12.30 20.49 -37.07
CA GLY A 2 12.30 21.27 -35.84
C GLY A 2 12.88 20.44 -34.70
N GLU A 3 13.90 20.96 -34.03
CA GLU A 3 14.49 20.35 -32.85
C GLU A 3 13.41 20.24 -31.76
N VAL A 4 12.93 19.02 -31.51
CA VAL A 4 12.05 18.74 -30.39
C VAL A 4 12.87 19.03 -29.13
N PRO A 5 12.45 19.93 -28.24
CA PRO A 5 13.29 20.38 -27.14
C PRO A 5 13.45 19.22 -26.14
N MET A 6 14.52 18.43 -26.31
CA MET A 6 14.86 17.25 -25.48
C MET A 6 14.97 17.61 -23.99
N LYS A 7 15.23 18.89 -23.67
CA LYS A 7 15.27 19.42 -22.29
C LYS A 7 13.96 19.25 -21.54
N HIS A 8 12.82 19.41 -22.22
CA HIS A 8 11.49 19.25 -21.61
C HIS A 8 11.26 17.81 -21.12
N ARG A 9 11.70 16.80 -21.91
CA ARG A 9 11.51 15.38 -21.57
C ARG A 9 12.27 14.98 -20.30
N TRP A 10 13.48 15.52 -20.11
CA TRP A 10 14.27 15.29 -18.90
C TRP A 10 13.63 15.91 -17.66
N ILE A 11 13.12 17.13 -17.77
CA ILE A 11 12.44 17.82 -16.67
C ILE A 11 11.18 17.04 -16.25
N VAL A 12 10.36 16.62 -17.21
CA VAL A 12 9.17 15.81 -16.93
C VAL A 12 9.55 14.46 -16.32
N GLY A 13 10.63 13.83 -16.80
CA GLY A 13 11.13 12.57 -16.23
C GLY A 13 11.53 12.72 -14.76
N ILE A 14 12.26 13.77 -14.41
CA ILE A 14 12.66 14.04 -13.02
C ILE A 14 11.44 14.30 -12.14
N ILE A 15 10.48 15.09 -12.60
CA ILE A 15 9.24 15.36 -11.87
C ILE A 15 8.46 14.05 -11.64
N ALA A 16 8.36 13.20 -12.65
CA ALA A 16 7.66 11.93 -12.56
C ALA A 16 8.31 10.98 -11.53
N VAL A 17 9.65 10.90 -11.50
CA VAL A 17 10.38 10.09 -10.52
C VAL A 17 10.17 10.61 -9.10
N LEU A 18 10.27 11.93 -8.88
CA LEU A 18 10.04 12.53 -7.57
C LEU A 18 8.60 12.35 -7.10
N ALA A 19 7.62 12.55 -7.98
CA ALA A 19 6.21 12.35 -7.69
C ALA A 19 5.91 10.88 -7.36
N GLY A 20 6.47 9.95 -8.14
CA GLY A 20 6.35 8.52 -7.91
C GLY A 20 6.94 8.11 -6.56
N GLY A 21 8.17 8.54 -6.27
CA GLY A 21 8.84 8.27 -4.99
C GLY A 21 8.07 8.81 -3.79
N TYR A 22 7.53 10.03 -3.89
CA TYR A 22 6.70 10.60 -2.83
C TYR A 22 5.39 9.82 -2.63
N ALA A 23 4.73 9.43 -3.72
CA ALA A 23 3.52 8.62 -3.66
C ALA A 23 3.80 7.26 -3.00
N THR A 24 4.88 6.58 -3.38
CA THR A 24 5.31 5.31 -2.78
C THR A 24 5.67 5.45 -1.30
N TYR A 25 6.38 6.52 -0.93
CA TYR A 25 6.69 6.80 0.48
C TYR A 25 5.41 7.02 1.31
N LYS A 26 4.49 7.83 0.80
CA LYS A 26 3.22 8.13 1.47
C LYS A 26 2.33 6.90 1.59
N SER A 27 2.25 6.05 0.55
CA SER A 27 1.48 4.80 0.62
C SER A 27 2.16 3.77 1.52
N GLY A 28 3.49 3.67 1.49
CA GLY A 28 4.24 2.73 2.31
C GLY A 28 4.10 3.01 3.80
N ASN A 29 3.98 4.28 4.19
CA ASN A 29 3.81 4.69 5.58
C ASN A 29 2.44 4.31 6.19
N GLU A 30 1.46 3.94 5.36
CA GLU A 30 0.13 3.51 5.82
C GLU A 30 0.07 2.01 6.15
N PHE A 31 1.15 1.25 5.89
CA PHE A 31 1.23 -0.18 6.15
C PHE A 31 2.16 -0.49 7.34
N GLN A 32 1.71 -1.37 8.23
CA GLN A 32 2.51 -1.87 9.32
C GLN A 32 2.80 -3.36 9.12
N PHE A 33 4.09 -3.72 9.12
CA PHE A 33 4.48 -5.13 9.17
C PHE A 33 4.14 -5.69 10.55
N VAL A 34 3.20 -6.63 10.61
CA VAL A 34 2.91 -7.37 11.84
C VAL A 34 4.14 -8.21 12.18
N LYS A 35 4.62 -8.05 13.42
CA LYS A 35 5.92 -8.56 13.91
C LYS A 35 6.15 -10.03 13.56
N PHE A 36 7.26 -10.30 12.89
CA PHE A 36 7.91 -11.60 12.86
C PHE A 36 8.16 -12.09 14.30
N THR A 37 7.44 -13.12 14.72
CA THR A 37 7.75 -13.83 15.97
C THR A 37 8.92 -14.79 15.73
N PRO A 38 10.11 -14.54 16.31
CA PRO A 38 11.21 -15.47 16.20
C PRO A 38 10.81 -16.82 16.81
N HIS A 39 11.16 -17.91 16.11
CA HIS A 39 10.97 -19.26 16.62
C HIS A 39 11.71 -19.45 17.96
N SER A 40 11.14 -20.28 18.85
CA SER A 40 11.76 -20.59 20.13
C SER A 40 13.14 -21.27 19.93
N PRO A 41 14.08 -21.13 20.88
CA PRO A 41 15.42 -21.69 20.76
C PRO A 41 15.43 -23.21 20.54
N GLU A 42 14.50 -23.93 21.18
CA GLU A 42 14.30 -25.37 21.00
C GLU A 42 13.93 -25.74 19.55
N GLU A 43 13.13 -24.91 18.88
CA GLU A 43 12.73 -25.14 17.50
C GLU A 43 13.87 -24.88 16.51
N ILE A 44 14.77 -23.93 16.84
CA ILE A 44 15.98 -23.64 16.06
C ILE A 44 16.95 -24.83 16.12
N GLU A 45 17.16 -25.41 17.30
CA GLU A 45 18.05 -26.57 17.48
C GLU A 45 17.51 -27.81 16.76
N ARG A 46 16.20 -28.04 16.80
CA ARG A 46 15.56 -29.13 16.05
C ARG A 46 15.74 -28.96 14.53
N ARG A 47 15.62 -27.74 14.00
CA ARG A 47 15.81 -27.47 12.56
C ARG A 47 17.26 -27.63 12.11
N LYS A 48 18.23 -27.28 12.96
CA LYS A 48 19.65 -27.54 12.72
C LYS A 48 19.93 -29.04 12.64
N GLN A 49 19.35 -29.85 13.52
CA GLN A 49 19.49 -31.31 13.49
C GLN A 49 18.79 -31.94 12.26
N GLN A 50 17.68 -31.37 11.82
CA GLN A 50 16.88 -31.88 10.69
C GLN A 50 17.33 -31.35 9.31
N ASN A 51 18.41 -30.55 9.21
CA ASN A 51 18.90 -29.93 7.97
C ASN A 51 17.81 -29.23 7.14
N VAL A 52 16.81 -28.65 7.80
CA VAL A 52 15.78 -27.87 7.12
C VAL A 52 16.37 -26.50 6.79
N GLY A 53 16.57 -26.23 5.50
CA GLY A 53 17.13 -24.97 4.99
C GLY A 53 16.26 -23.74 5.29
N LEU A 54 16.66 -22.58 4.74
CA LEU A 54 15.93 -21.32 4.90
C LEU A 54 14.54 -21.44 4.29
N LEU A 55 13.53 -21.62 5.14
CA LEU A 55 12.14 -21.72 4.72
C LEU A 55 11.46 -20.38 5.00
N LEU A 56 11.34 -19.55 3.96
CA LEU A 56 10.49 -18.35 3.98
C LEU A 56 9.03 -18.82 3.95
N LYS A 57 8.48 -19.11 5.12
CA LYS A 57 7.04 -19.29 5.29
C LYS A 57 6.44 -17.91 5.50
N PHE A 58 5.65 -17.44 4.54
CA PHE A 58 4.66 -16.43 4.82
C PHE A 58 3.71 -17.06 5.84
N ASP A 59 3.79 -16.62 7.09
CA ASP A 59 2.82 -17.02 8.11
C ASP A 59 1.45 -16.50 7.66
N ASP A 60 0.36 -17.24 7.85
CA ASP A 60 -1.00 -16.78 7.47
C ASP A 60 -1.40 -15.50 8.22
N LYS A 61 -0.65 -15.18 9.29
CA LYS A 61 -0.72 -13.94 10.07
C LYS A 61 0.14 -12.80 9.53
N THR A 62 0.91 -13.02 8.47
CA THR A 62 1.69 -12.00 7.77
C THR A 62 0.76 -11.21 6.87
N THR A 63 -0.22 -10.54 7.46
CA THR A 63 -1.10 -9.63 6.76
C THR A 63 -0.43 -8.27 6.68
N LEU A 64 -0.37 -7.71 5.47
CA LEU A 64 -0.08 -6.30 5.28
C LEU A 64 -1.27 -5.51 5.81
N ASP A 65 -1.27 -5.24 7.10
CA ASP A 65 -2.35 -4.52 7.75
C ASP A 65 -2.15 -3.00 7.63
N LEU A 66 -3.25 -2.30 7.38
CA LEU A 66 -3.28 -0.84 7.47
C LEU A 66 -3.07 -0.43 8.93
N THR A 67 -2.32 0.65 9.14
CA THR A 67 -2.20 1.28 10.45
C THR A 67 -3.60 1.68 10.96
N PRO A 68 -3.81 1.75 12.29
CA PRO A 68 -5.11 2.16 12.85
C PRO A 68 -5.54 3.54 12.35
N GLU A 69 -4.60 4.48 12.23
CA GLU A 69 -4.84 5.81 11.66
C GLU A 69 -5.30 5.76 10.20
N ALA A 70 -4.66 4.91 9.38
CA ALA A 70 -5.07 4.71 7.99
C ALA A 70 -6.45 4.06 7.89
N LYS A 71 -6.76 3.07 8.74
CA LYS A 71 -8.09 2.42 8.79
C LYS A 71 -9.20 3.45 9.05
N GLU A 72 -9.00 4.36 9.99
CA GLU A 72 -9.97 5.44 10.26
C GLU A 72 -10.14 6.40 9.08
N LYS A 73 -9.03 6.81 8.46
CA LYS A 73 -9.04 7.69 7.29
C LYS A 73 -9.81 7.04 6.12
N TYR A 74 -9.56 5.78 5.82
CA TYR A 74 -10.28 5.04 4.77
C TYR A 74 -11.75 4.83 5.12
N ALA A 75 -12.10 4.63 6.40
CA ALA A 75 -13.48 4.56 6.84
C ALA A 75 -14.24 5.87 6.58
N ARG A 76 -13.64 7.03 6.87
CA ARG A 76 -14.23 8.35 6.58
C ARG A 76 -14.44 8.58 5.08
N ILE A 77 -13.42 8.29 4.28
CA ILE A 77 -13.50 8.41 2.81
C ILE A 77 -14.61 7.52 2.24
N ARG A 78 -14.76 6.29 2.78
CA ARG A 78 -15.83 5.37 2.36
C ARG A 78 -17.21 5.94 2.67
N LEU A 79 -17.41 6.51 3.86
CA LEU A 79 -18.68 7.12 4.25
C LEU A 79 -19.02 8.34 3.39
N GLU A 80 -18.03 9.19 3.07
CA GLU A 80 -18.23 10.34 2.19
C GLU A 80 -18.64 9.91 0.77
N LYS A 81 -18.00 8.87 0.22
CA LYS A 81 -18.38 8.32 -1.09
C LYS A 81 -19.81 7.80 -1.13
N LEU A 82 -20.25 7.11 -0.07
CA LEU A 82 -21.63 6.60 0.03
C LEU A 82 -22.64 7.77 0.03
N LYS A 83 -22.37 8.83 0.78
CA LYS A 83 -23.23 10.04 0.78
C LYS A 83 -23.30 10.70 -0.60
N GLN A 84 -22.17 10.80 -1.30
CA GLN A 84 -22.14 11.36 -2.65
C GLN A 84 -22.92 10.50 -3.65
N GLN A 85 -22.87 9.17 -3.52
CA GLN A 85 -23.67 8.25 -4.34
C GLN A 85 -25.16 8.42 -4.08
N GLU A 86 -25.58 8.48 -2.80
CA GLU A 86 -26.98 8.75 -2.44
C GLU A 86 -27.48 10.11 -2.96
N GLU A 87 -26.65 11.15 -2.91
CA GLU A 87 -26.99 12.48 -3.46
C GLU A 87 -27.10 12.46 -4.99
N GLN A 88 -26.24 11.71 -5.68
CA GLN A 88 -26.32 11.53 -7.13
C GLN A 88 -27.56 10.73 -7.54
N GLU A 89 -27.91 9.67 -6.82
CA GLU A 89 -29.13 8.89 -7.05
C GLU A 89 -30.39 9.75 -6.84
N LYS A 90 -30.42 10.58 -5.80
CA LYS A 90 -31.52 11.52 -5.54
C LYS A 90 -31.63 12.62 -6.60
N LYS A 91 -30.52 13.05 -7.20
CA LYS A 91 -30.53 14.00 -8.33
C LYS A 91 -31.07 13.34 -9.60
N ASN A 92 -30.59 12.13 -9.92
CA ASN A 92 -31.04 11.39 -11.09
C ASN A 92 -32.54 11.03 -11.03
N GLN A 93 -33.10 10.77 -9.84
CA GLN A 93 -34.54 10.55 -9.65
C GLN A 93 -35.41 11.81 -9.74
N LYS A 94 -34.81 13.01 -9.64
CA LYS A 94 -35.52 14.30 -9.77
C LYS A 94 -35.46 14.86 -11.19
N GLU A 95 -34.51 14.40 -12.01
CA GLU A 95 -34.30 14.85 -13.39
C GLU A 95 -34.91 13.90 -14.43
N GLY A 96 -35.41 12.72 -14.04
CA GLY A 96 -36.18 11.79 -14.88
C GLY A 96 -37.67 11.82 -14.55
#